data_AF-A0A415JIM4-F1
#
_entry.id   AF-A0A415JIM4-F1
#
_cell.length_a   1.000
_cell.length_b   1.000
_cell.length_c   1.000
_cell.angle_alpha   90.00
_cell.angle_beta   90.00
_cell.angle_gamma   90.00
#
_symmetry.space_group_name_H-M   'P 1'
#
loop_
_entity.id
_entity.type
_entity.pdbx_description
1 polymer ?
#
loop_
_entity_poly.entity_id
_entity_poly.type
_entity_poly.pdbx_seq_one_letter_code
_entity_poly.pdbx_strand_id
1 'polypeptide(L)'
;MFDFKCSMQAQLDNLWLKPEDLARGLDVRVSSVRKWLDPKLDCVPVKDAFDWVYDQTEKLGNLTMHCLNEANESVEKFGRYILRWYRDDDLPDTEPMGLYNLASHLVADQLEAKGVEYSFVYACRDDEWIERHLDDFPDLDPKAEFSALADTLGVPTSDIAMALGITGRSVKDWKNPKRDTMLPVDEAWDFLDDYAETLERRTAELLETKPNPMPYHPMTRLGTLTEQERIDNLAALAASKRIMGDGQTVVDFAYV
;
A
#
# COMPACT_ATOMS: atom_id res chain seq x y z
N MET A 1 6.14 -23.90 -13.48
CA MET A 1 4.99 -24.48 -12.76
C MET A 1 4.30 -23.30 -12.11
N PHE A 2 3.07 -22.98 -12.52
CA PHE A 2 2.34 -21.83 -11.99
C PHE A 2 2.04 -22.10 -10.52
N ASP A 3 2.63 -21.32 -9.62
CA ASP A 3 2.36 -21.46 -8.21
C ASP A 3 1.14 -20.62 -7.85
N PHE A 4 -0.03 -21.25 -7.87
CA PHE A 4 -1.31 -20.60 -7.58
C PHE A 4 -1.32 -19.89 -6.22
N LYS A 5 -0.47 -20.30 -5.29
CA LYS A 5 -0.40 -19.71 -3.96
C LYS A 5 0.46 -18.44 -3.95
N CYS A 6 1.61 -18.45 -4.63
CA CYS A 6 2.38 -17.23 -4.90
C CYS A 6 1.51 -16.21 -5.61
N SER A 7 0.82 -16.64 -6.66
CA SER A 7 -0.01 -15.74 -7.48
C SER A 7 -1.13 -15.13 -6.64
N MET A 8 -1.82 -15.91 -5.82
CA MET A 8 -2.85 -15.39 -4.91
C MET A 8 -2.26 -14.41 -3.89
N GLN A 9 -1.14 -14.74 -3.25
CA GLN A 9 -0.51 -13.84 -2.28
C GLN A 9 -0.07 -12.54 -2.95
N ALA A 10 0.57 -12.61 -4.12
CA ALA A 10 0.99 -11.45 -4.89
C ALA A 10 -0.21 -10.57 -5.32
N GLN A 11 -1.34 -11.18 -5.67
CA GLN A 11 -2.56 -10.43 -5.98
C GLN A 11 -3.13 -9.71 -4.76
N LEU A 12 -3.16 -10.37 -3.60
CA LEU A 12 -3.58 -9.73 -2.35
C LEU A 12 -2.66 -8.56 -1.99
N ASP A 13 -1.34 -8.77 -2.04
CA ASP A 13 -0.36 -7.73 -1.75
C ASP A 13 -0.46 -6.55 -2.73
N ASN A 14 -0.69 -6.82 -4.02
CA ASN A 14 -0.91 -5.77 -5.02
C ASN A 14 -2.13 -4.89 -4.73
N LEU A 15 -3.12 -5.44 -4.02
CA LEU A 15 -4.33 -4.75 -3.60
C LEU A 15 -4.23 -4.21 -2.16
N TRP A 16 -3.06 -4.33 -1.52
CA TRP A 16 -2.83 -4.03 -0.09
C TRP A 16 -3.75 -4.78 0.87
N LEU A 17 -4.23 -5.96 0.44
CA LEU A 17 -5.16 -6.78 1.20
C LEU A 17 -4.43 -7.82 2.03
N LYS A 18 -4.94 -8.07 3.24
CA LYS A 18 -4.41 -9.10 4.12
C LYS A 18 -5.22 -10.40 3.97
N PRO A 19 -4.65 -11.56 4.36
CA PRO A 19 -5.40 -12.82 4.42
C PRO A 19 -6.71 -12.72 5.23
N GLU A 20 -6.75 -11.85 6.23
CA GLU A 20 -7.92 -11.53 7.04
C GLU A 20 -9.06 -10.89 6.23
N ASP A 21 -8.75 -10.06 5.23
CA ASP A 21 -9.75 -9.41 4.38
C ASP A 21 -10.39 -10.42 3.42
N LEU A 22 -9.58 -11.27 2.80
CA LEU A 22 -10.08 -12.40 1.99
C LEU A 22 -10.94 -13.35 2.82
N ALA A 23 -10.52 -13.65 4.06
CA ALA A 23 -11.28 -14.51 4.96
C ALA A 23 -12.65 -13.92 5.30
N ARG A 24 -12.69 -12.61 5.58
CA ARG A 24 -13.93 -11.87 5.86
C ARG A 24 -14.84 -11.82 4.64
N GLY A 25 -14.28 -11.54 3.46
CA GLY A 25 -15.01 -11.44 2.21
C GLY A 25 -15.69 -12.75 1.77
N LEU A 26 -15.09 -13.88 2.11
CA LEU A 26 -15.61 -15.22 1.81
C LEU A 26 -16.41 -15.86 2.96
N ASP A 27 -16.54 -15.17 4.10
CA ASP A 27 -17.11 -15.73 5.34
C ASP A 27 -16.45 -17.07 5.77
N VAL A 28 -15.12 -17.10 5.75
CA VAL A 28 -14.31 -18.26 6.17
C VAL A 28 -13.33 -17.90 7.28
N ARG A 29 -12.77 -18.92 7.94
CA ARG A 29 -11.73 -18.70 8.95
C ARG A 29 -10.43 -18.26 8.29
N VAL A 30 -9.77 -17.23 8.84
CA VAL A 30 -8.43 -16.79 8.39
C VAL A 30 -7.39 -17.93 8.42
N SER A 31 -7.53 -18.88 9.33
CA SER A 31 -6.67 -20.07 9.36
C SER A 31 -6.80 -20.97 8.14
N SER A 32 -7.93 -20.95 7.43
CA SER A 32 -8.10 -21.64 6.15
C SER A 32 -7.35 -20.90 5.04
N VAL A 33 -7.52 -19.57 4.96
CA VAL A 33 -6.80 -18.73 3.99
C VAL A 33 -5.29 -18.86 4.15
N ARG A 34 -4.78 -18.73 5.38
CA ARG A 34 -3.34 -18.91 5.67
C ARG A 34 -2.83 -20.29 5.28
N LYS A 35 -3.66 -21.33 5.30
CA LYS A 35 -3.25 -22.66 4.81
C LYS A 35 -3.17 -22.66 3.28
N TRP A 36 -4.14 -22.06 2.58
CA TRP A 36 -4.12 -21.94 1.12
C TRP A 36 -2.87 -21.20 0.63
N LEU A 37 -2.42 -20.19 1.37
CA LEU A 37 -1.25 -19.38 1.03
C LEU A 37 0.09 -19.99 1.51
N ASP A 38 0.05 -21.01 2.38
CA ASP A 38 1.27 -21.66 2.89
C ASP A 38 1.81 -22.66 1.86
N PRO A 39 3.02 -22.44 1.31
CA PRO A 39 3.62 -23.35 0.32
C PRO A 39 3.81 -24.78 0.86
N LYS A 40 3.99 -24.95 2.17
CA LYS A 40 4.32 -26.24 2.79
C LYS A 40 3.12 -27.16 2.96
N LEU A 41 1.90 -26.69 2.70
CA LEU A 41 0.67 -27.45 2.92
C LEU A 41 0.02 -27.86 1.60
N ASP A 42 -0.47 -29.09 1.51
CA ASP A 42 -1.17 -29.57 0.31
C ASP A 42 -2.64 -29.12 0.28
N CYS A 43 -2.86 -27.81 0.22
CA CYS A 43 -4.16 -27.20 0.05
C CYS A 43 -4.06 -25.97 -0.85
N VAL A 44 -5.03 -25.81 -1.76
CA VAL A 44 -5.03 -24.75 -2.77
C VAL A 44 -6.20 -23.78 -2.55
N PRO A 45 -6.08 -22.52 -2.98
CA PRO A 45 -7.20 -21.57 -2.94
C PRO A 45 -8.40 -22.11 -3.75
N VAL A 46 -9.61 -21.87 -3.26
CA VAL A 46 -10.86 -22.20 -3.96
C VAL A 46 -11.16 -21.17 -5.06
N LYS A 47 -11.96 -21.54 -6.06
CA LYS A 47 -12.35 -20.63 -7.17
C LYS A 47 -12.91 -19.31 -6.66
N ASP A 48 -13.80 -19.37 -5.68
CA ASP A 48 -14.45 -18.20 -5.09
C ASP A 48 -13.43 -17.20 -4.51
N ALA A 49 -12.25 -17.65 -4.09
CA ALA A 49 -11.19 -16.77 -3.63
C ALA A 49 -10.59 -15.93 -4.76
N PHE A 50 -10.41 -16.53 -5.95
CA PHE A 50 -9.94 -15.78 -7.13
C PHE A 50 -11.02 -14.85 -7.66
N ASP A 51 -12.27 -15.29 -7.70
CA ASP A 51 -13.40 -14.44 -8.10
C ASP A 51 -13.50 -13.21 -7.18
N TRP A 52 -13.36 -13.40 -5.86
CA TRP A 52 -13.40 -12.30 -4.90
C TRP A 52 -12.26 -11.29 -5.07
N VAL A 53 -11.04 -11.75 -5.37
CA VAL A 53 -9.90 -10.88 -5.65
C VAL A 53 -10.11 -10.08 -6.95
N TYR A 54 -10.69 -10.72 -7.96
CA TYR A 54 -11.08 -10.05 -9.20
C TYR A 54 -12.10 -8.93 -8.94
N ASP A 55 -13.15 -9.20 -8.15
CA ASP A 55 -14.14 -8.19 -7.77
C ASP A 55 -13.50 -6.99 -7.03
N GLN A 56 -12.47 -7.22 -6.21
CA GLN A 56 -11.76 -6.12 -5.53
C GLN A 56 -10.94 -5.28 -6.51
N THR A 57 -10.41 -5.89 -7.56
CA THR A 57 -9.70 -5.17 -8.63
C THR A 57 -10.64 -4.25 -9.40
N GLU A 58 -11.86 -4.69 -9.71
CA GLU A 58 -12.87 -3.84 -10.34
C GLU A 58 -13.28 -2.67 -9.44
N LYS A 59 -13.50 -2.93 -8.15
CA LYS A 59 -13.78 -1.88 -7.15
C LYS A 59 -12.65 -0.86 -7.05
N LEU A 60 -11.38 -1.30 -7.07
CA LEU A 60 -10.24 -0.39 -7.04
C LEU A 60 -10.27 0.59 -8.21
N GLY A 61 -10.64 0.14 -9.41
CA GLY A 61 -10.82 1.02 -10.57
C GLY A 61 -11.87 2.11 -10.34
N ASN A 62 -13.02 1.73 -9.79
CA ASN A 62 -14.11 2.67 -9.47
C ASN A 62 -13.69 3.68 -8.38
N LEU A 63 -13.02 3.20 -7.33
CA LEU A 63 -12.50 4.05 -6.24
C LEU A 63 -11.44 5.03 -6.74
N THR A 64 -10.52 4.58 -7.60
CA THR A 64 -9.48 5.44 -8.18
C THR A 64 -10.11 6.59 -8.97
N MET A 65 -11.15 6.31 -9.76
CA MET A 65 -11.91 7.36 -10.47
C MET A 65 -12.62 8.31 -9.52
N HIS A 66 -13.19 7.79 -8.43
CA HIS A 66 -13.82 8.61 -7.41
C HIS A 66 -12.83 9.55 -6.72
N CYS A 67 -11.70 9.02 -6.23
CA CYS A 67 -10.62 9.81 -5.61
C CYS A 67 -10.08 10.89 -6.56
N LEU A 68 -9.95 10.58 -7.86
CA LEU A 68 -9.52 11.57 -8.85
C LEU A 68 -10.53 12.71 -9.00
N ASN A 69 -11.83 12.42 -8.98
CA ASN A 69 -12.87 13.46 -9.03
C ASN A 69 -12.83 14.34 -7.78
N GLU A 70 -12.73 13.75 -6.59
CA GLU A 70 -12.60 14.52 -5.34
C GLU A 70 -11.34 15.40 -5.35
N ALA A 71 -10.22 14.88 -5.86
CA ALA A 71 -8.98 15.64 -6.00
C ALA A 71 -9.17 16.83 -6.97
N ASN A 72 -9.87 16.66 -8.09
CA ASN A 72 -10.19 17.76 -9.00
C ASN A 72 -11.09 18.83 -8.33
N GLU A 73 -12.13 18.41 -7.61
CA GLU A 73 -13.01 19.32 -6.86
C GLU A 73 -12.24 20.09 -5.78
N SER A 74 -11.27 19.45 -5.13
CA SER A 74 -10.43 20.10 -4.12
C SER A 74 -9.58 21.24 -4.69
N VAL A 75 -9.15 21.16 -5.95
CA VAL A 75 -8.44 22.25 -6.62
C VAL A 75 -9.35 23.44 -6.86
N GLU A 76 -10.58 23.19 -7.30
CA GLU A 76 -11.56 24.26 -7.50
C GLU A 76 -11.87 24.99 -6.19
N LYS A 77 -11.87 24.26 -5.07
CA LYS A 77 -12.21 24.78 -3.74
C LYS A 77 -11.05 25.43 -3.00
N PHE A 78 -9.89 24.78 -2.99
CA PHE A 78 -8.73 25.13 -2.15
C PHE A 78 -7.50 25.57 -2.96
N GLY A 79 -7.54 25.47 -4.29
CA GLY A 79 -6.41 25.81 -5.17
C GLY A 79 -5.30 24.76 -5.23
N ARG A 80 -5.49 23.59 -4.60
CA ARG A 80 -4.50 22.50 -4.55
C ARG A 80 -5.19 21.14 -4.62
N TYR A 81 -4.52 20.15 -5.22
CA TYR A 81 -4.99 18.77 -5.22
C TYR A 81 -4.80 18.16 -3.83
N ILE A 82 -5.90 17.78 -3.19
CA ILE A 82 -5.92 17.14 -1.89
C ILE A 82 -6.32 15.68 -2.06
N LEU A 83 -5.48 14.77 -1.59
CA LEU A 83 -5.74 13.34 -1.57
C LEU A 83 -6.06 12.90 -0.16
N ARG A 84 -7.18 12.18 0.01
CA ARG A 84 -7.61 11.70 1.33
C ARG A 84 -6.85 10.44 1.71
N TRP A 85 -6.30 10.45 2.92
CA TRP A 85 -5.69 9.29 3.54
C TRP A 85 -6.54 8.81 4.73
N TYR A 86 -6.91 7.53 4.74
CA TYR A 86 -7.78 6.95 5.75
C TYR A 86 -6.96 6.16 6.76
N ARG A 87 -7.28 6.30 8.04
CA ARG A 87 -6.79 5.39 9.09
C ARG A 87 -7.77 4.25 9.28
N ASP A 88 -7.32 3.19 9.95
CA ASP A 88 -8.16 2.04 10.30
C ASP A 88 -9.51 2.44 10.94
N ASP A 89 -9.51 3.43 11.84
CA ASP A 89 -10.71 3.92 12.53
C ASP A 89 -11.62 4.82 11.66
N ASP A 90 -11.08 5.34 10.56
CA ASP A 90 -11.74 6.32 9.69
C ASP A 90 -12.22 5.66 8.36
N LEU A 91 -11.88 4.39 8.12
CA LEU A 91 -12.31 3.64 6.95
C LEU A 91 -13.81 3.31 7.01
N PRO A 92 -14.53 3.33 5.86
CA PRO A 92 -15.92 2.86 5.81
C PRO A 92 -16.04 1.40 6.26
N ASP A 93 -17.07 1.10 7.07
CA ASP A 93 -17.34 -0.23 7.64
C ASP A 93 -17.45 -1.36 6.59
N THR A 94 -17.69 -1.00 5.33
CA THR A 94 -18.07 -1.92 4.25
C THR A 94 -16.93 -2.34 3.34
N GLU A 95 -15.71 -1.79 3.51
CA GLU A 95 -14.64 -2.00 2.54
C GLU A 95 -13.44 -2.80 3.07
N PRO A 96 -12.80 -3.63 2.21
CA PRO A 96 -11.55 -4.28 2.55
C PRO A 96 -10.50 -3.25 2.96
N MET A 97 -9.72 -3.54 4.00
CA MET A 97 -8.73 -2.59 4.52
C MET A 97 -7.68 -2.28 3.46
N GLY A 98 -7.46 -1.00 3.18
CA GLY A 98 -6.38 -0.51 2.31
C GLY A 98 -6.77 -0.09 0.89
N LEU A 99 -7.95 -0.48 0.35
CA LEU A 99 -8.31 -0.16 -1.04
C LEU A 99 -8.49 1.34 -1.31
N TYR A 100 -9.09 2.11 -0.40
CA TYR A 100 -9.18 3.57 -0.54
C TYR A 100 -7.80 4.22 -0.57
N ASN A 101 -6.92 3.83 0.35
CA ASN A 101 -5.57 4.38 0.41
C ASN A 101 -4.76 4.00 -0.82
N LEU A 102 -4.93 2.78 -1.33
CA LEU A 102 -4.35 2.36 -2.60
C LEU A 102 -4.89 3.19 -3.76
N ALA A 103 -6.20 3.45 -3.82
CA ALA A 103 -6.81 4.31 -4.83
C ALA A 103 -6.25 5.74 -4.76
N SER A 104 -6.18 6.33 -3.57
CA SER A 104 -5.55 7.64 -3.36
C SER A 104 -4.10 7.67 -3.82
N HIS A 105 -3.32 6.62 -3.51
CA HIS A 105 -1.94 6.49 -3.97
C HIS A 105 -1.84 6.36 -5.50
N LEU A 106 -2.71 5.58 -6.15
CA LEU A 106 -2.75 5.49 -7.62
C LEU A 106 -3.12 6.82 -8.28
N VAL A 107 -3.92 7.67 -7.62
CA VAL A 107 -4.19 9.03 -8.08
C VAL A 107 -2.95 9.91 -7.89
N ALA A 108 -2.26 9.82 -6.75
CA ALA A 108 -0.98 10.49 -6.53
C ALA A 108 0.03 10.18 -7.65
N ASP A 109 0.24 8.90 -7.98
CA ASP A 109 1.13 8.49 -9.07
C ASP A 109 0.73 9.14 -10.41
N GLN A 110 -0.57 9.25 -10.70
CA GLN A 110 -1.07 9.88 -11.92
C GLN A 110 -0.87 11.40 -11.95
N LEU A 111 -0.95 12.07 -10.80
CA LEU A 111 -0.69 13.50 -10.67
C LEU A 111 0.82 13.77 -10.77
N GLU A 112 1.64 12.98 -10.10
CA GLU A 112 3.10 13.07 -10.14
C GLU A 112 3.64 12.85 -11.55
N ALA A 113 3.12 11.85 -12.28
CA ALA A 113 3.47 11.61 -13.69
C ALA A 113 3.14 12.80 -14.61
N LYS A 114 2.25 13.70 -14.20
CA LYS A 114 1.91 14.95 -14.90
C LYS A 114 2.67 16.16 -14.36
N GLY A 115 3.54 15.99 -13.37
CA GLY A 115 4.25 17.07 -12.68
C GLY A 115 3.31 17.97 -11.89
N VAL A 116 2.19 17.41 -11.39
CA VAL A 116 1.18 18.14 -10.63
C VAL A 116 1.42 17.91 -9.13
N GLU A 117 1.55 19.00 -8.39
CA GLU A 117 1.68 18.95 -6.93
C GLU A 117 0.35 18.57 -6.26
N TYR A 118 0.45 17.80 -5.19
CA TYR A 118 -0.67 17.37 -4.36
C TYR A 118 -0.23 17.29 -2.89
N SER A 119 -1.20 17.19 -1.98
CA SER A 119 -0.93 16.94 -0.55
C SER A 119 -1.87 15.88 0.00
N PHE A 120 -1.36 15.04 0.91
CA PHE A 120 -2.19 14.04 1.58
C PHE A 120 -2.79 14.60 2.86
N VAL A 121 -4.11 14.51 3.02
CA VAL A 121 -4.80 14.96 4.23
C VAL A 121 -5.61 13.81 4.82
N TYR A 122 -5.61 13.66 6.15
CA TYR A 122 -6.46 12.64 6.77
C TYR A 122 -7.93 12.87 6.44
N ALA A 123 -8.65 11.79 6.12
CA ALA A 123 -10.09 11.84 5.81
C ALA A 123 -10.94 12.43 6.95
N CYS A 124 -10.48 12.34 8.20
CA CYS A 124 -11.15 12.93 9.35
C CYS A 124 -11.04 14.47 9.43
N ARG A 125 -10.21 15.11 8.59
CA ARG A 125 -10.09 16.58 8.52
C ARG A 125 -11.11 17.11 7.53
N ASP A 126 -12.06 17.90 8.01
CA ASP A 126 -13.08 18.52 7.17
C ASP A 126 -12.54 19.76 6.42
N ASP A 127 -13.40 20.33 5.58
CA ASP A 127 -13.05 21.48 4.74
C ASP A 127 -12.72 22.73 5.57
N GLU A 128 -13.38 22.91 6.72
CA GLU A 128 -13.11 24.03 7.63
C GLU A 128 -11.70 23.91 8.23
N TRP A 129 -11.28 22.69 8.57
CA TRP A 129 -9.90 22.44 9.00
C TRP A 129 -8.92 22.76 7.87
N ILE A 130 -9.19 22.30 6.64
CA ILE A 130 -8.31 22.56 5.49
C ILE A 130 -8.15 24.05 5.25
N GLU A 131 -9.25 24.80 5.15
CA GLU A 131 -9.24 26.26 4.88
C GLU A 131 -8.41 27.02 5.92
N ARG A 132 -8.47 26.62 7.18
CA ARG A 132 -7.71 27.26 8.28
C ARG A 132 -6.20 27.02 8.20
N HIS A 133 -5.77 25.99 7.49
CA HIS A 133 -4.39 25.53 7.49
C HIS A 133 -3.72 25.66 6.11
N LEU A 134 -4.31 26.40 5.16
CA LEU A 134 -3.73 26.61 3.83
C LEU A 134 -2.41 27.40 3.85
N ASP A 135 -2.27 28.38 4.74
CA ASP A 135 -1.18 29.38 4.68
C ASP A 135 0.06 29.04 5.54
N ASP A 136 -0.10 28.33 6.65
CA ASP A 136 0.99 28.04 7.63
C ASP A 136 1.62 26.65 7.43
N PHE A 137 1.34 26.05 6.28
CA PHE A 137 1.75 24.69 5.96
C PHE A 137 2.81 24.68 4.88
N PRO A 138 4.00 24.11 5.14
CA PRO A 138 4.67 23.44 4.04
C PRO A 138 3.90 22.13 3.85
N ASP A 139 3.00 22.08 2.87
CA ASP A 139 2.43 20.85 2.31
C ASP A 139 1.52 20.00 3.25
N LEU A 140 0.20 20.21 3.10
CA LEU A 140 -0.83 19.90 4.10
C LEU A 140 -0.87 18.45 4.62
N ASP A 141 -0.84 18.36 5.97
CA ASP A 141 -0.74 17.26 6.95
C ASP A 141 0.49 16.32 6.85
N PRO A 142 1.64 16.64 7.52
CA PRO A 142 2.87 15.85 7.39
C PRO A 142 2.73 14.47 8.03
N LYS A 143 1.74 14.30 8.92
CA LYS A 143 1.43 13.02 9.54
C LYS A 143 0.67 12.13 8.56
N ALA A 144 -0.18 12.70 7.72
CA ALA A 144 -0.88 11.97 6.67
C ALA A 144 0.11 11.61 5.56
N GLU A 145 0.98 12.54 5.14
CA GLU A 145 2.06 12.27 4.18
C GLU A 145 3.00 11.18 4.67
N PHE A 146 3.47 11.25 5.91
CA PHE A 146 4.34 10.21 6.48
C PHE A 146 3.65 8.85 6.55
N SER A 147 2.36 8.83 6.89
CA SER A 147 1.57 7.59 6.86
C SER A 147 1.42 7.05 5.46
N ALA A 148 1.08 7.91 4.49
CA ALA A 148 0.91 7.55 3.10
C ALA A 148 2.20 6.95 2.53
N LEU A 149 3.33 7.64 2.69
CA LEU A 149 4.62 7.16 2.22
C LEU A 149 5.01 5.83 2.85
N ALA A 150 4.93 5.72 4.18
CA ALA A 150 5.29 4.48 4.87
C ALA A 150 4.41 3.29 4.47
N ASP A 151 3.11 3.50 4.29
CA ASP A 151 2.17 2.45 3.92
C ASP A 151 2.34 2.07 2.43
N THR A 152 2.58 3.05 1.55
CA THR A 152 2.92 2.84 0.13
C THR A 152 4.19 2.01 -0.04
N LEU A 153 5.22 2.31 0.76
CA LEU A 153 6.46 1.55 0.78
C LEU A 153 6.32 0.19 1.50
N GLY A 154 5.14 -0.14 2.05
CA GLY A 154 4.90 -1.37 2.79
C GLY A 154 5.74 -1.50 4.05
N VAL A 155 6.20 -0.38 4.62
CA VAL A 155 7.14 -0.32 5.75
C VAL A 155 6.40 -0.46 7.07
N PRO A 156 6.66 -1.52 7.87
CA PRO A 156 6.06 -1.70 9.18
C PRO A 156 6.51 -0.63 10.18
N THR A 157 5.61 -0.23 11.06
CA THR A 157 5.92 0.64 12.22
C THR A 157 7.08 0.10 13.08
N SER A 158 7.21 -1.21 13.19
CA SER A 158 8.29 -1.85 13.95
C SER A 158 9.66 -1.61 13.34
N ASP A 159 9.74 -1.53 12.01
CA ASP A 159 11.00 -1.39 11.30
C ASP A 159 11.53 0.03 11.44
N ILE A 160 10.66 1.03 11.23
CA ILE A 160 10.96 2.45 11.50
C ILE A 160 11.44 2.60 12.94
N ALA A 161 10.71 2.01 13.90
CA ALA A 161 11.08 2.10 15.31
C ALA A 161 12.44 1.47 15.61
N MET A 162 12.72 0.29 15.02
CA MET A 162 13.98 -0.43 15.20
C MET A 162 15.15 0.34 14.58
N ALA A 163 15.00 0.85 13.36
CA ALA A 163 16.02 1.61 12.64
C ALA A 163 16.43 2.87 13.41
N LEU A 164 15.45 3.58 13.98
CA LEU A 164 15.68 4.80 14.76
C LEU A 164 16.03 4.54 16.23
N GLY A 165 16.01 3.29 16.70
CA GLY A 165 16.26 2.95 18.11
C GLY A 165 15.22 3.51 19.08
N ILE A 166 13.97 3.69 18.62
CA ILE A 166 12.85 4.24 19.38
C ILE A 166 11.76 3.21 19.63
N THR A 167 10.71 3.61 20.34
CA THR A 167 9.56 2.73 20.56
C THR A 167 8.56 2.81 19.41
N GLY A 168 7.91 1.68 19.08
CA GLY A 168 6.80 1.68 18.12
C GLY A 168 5.62 2.57 18.53
N ARG A 169 5.53 2.97 19.81
CA ARG A 169 4.52 3.95 20.24
C ARG A 169 4.78 5.33 19.65
N SER A 170 6.04 5.76 19.61
CA SER A 170 6.44 7.06 19.05
C SER A 170 6.03 7.17 17.58
N VAL A 171 6.34 6.14 16.78
CA VAL A 171 5.96 6.08 15.36
C VAL A 171 4.44 6.09 15.18
N LYS A 172 3.69 5.38 16.03
CA LYS A 172 2.22 5.43 16.01
C LYS A 172 1.67 6.81 16.35
N ASP A 173 2.31 7.54 17.26
CA ASP A 173 1.90 8.90 17.60
C ASP A 173 2.21 9.88 16.46
N TRP A 174 3.29 9.67 15.70
CA TRP A 174 3.56 10.42 14.46
C TRP A 174 2.47 10.23 13.42
N LYS A 175 1.99 9.00 13.23
CA LYS A 175 0.86 8.67 12.34
C LYS A 175 -0.52 9.03 12.89
N ASN A 176 -0.63 9.68 14.05
CA ASN A 176 -1.92 9.98 14.69
C ASN A 176 -2.32 11.46 14.56
N PRO A 177 -3.40 11.80 13.81
CA PRO A 177 -3.90 13.17 13.68
C PRO A 177 -4.44 13.75 15.00
N LYS A 178 -4.77 12.92 16.00
CA LYS A 178 -5.20 13.42 17.33
C LYS A 178 -4.03 13.88 18.22
N ARG A 179 -2.79 13.75 17.74
CA ARG A 179 -1.55 14.08 18.47
C ARG A 179 -0.80 15.18 17.74
N ASP A 180 -1.39 16.37 17.67
CA ASP A 180 -0.95 17.46 16.79
C ASP A 180 0.53 17.87 16.98
N THR A 181 1.07 17.79 18.20
CA THR A 181 2.44 18.21 18.51
C THR A 181 3.52 17.16 18.24
N MET A 182 3.15 15.92 17.94
CA MET A 182 4.11 14.81 17.76
C MET A 182 4.31 14.56 16.27
N LEU A 183 5.25 15.27 15.65
CA LEU A 183 5.58 15.12 14.23
C LEU A 183 6.69 14.07 14.01
N PRO A 184 6.71 13.39 12.84
CA PRO A 184 7.87 12.61 12.43
C PRO A 184 9.13 13.49 12.44
N VAL A 185 10.25 12.92 12.89
CA VAL A 185 11.56 13.59 12.88
C VAL A 185 12.24 13.41 11.53
N ASP A 186 13.22 14.25 11.20
CA ASP A 186 13.95 14.23 9.93
C ASP A 186 14.55 12.84 9.64
N GLU A 187 15.12 12.17 10.64
CA GLU A 187 15.70 10.83 10.47
C GLU A 187 14.66 9.75 10.11
N ALA A 188 13.38 9.99 10.41
CA ALA A 188 12.30 9.09 10.01
C ALA A 188 11.96 9.25 8.53
N TRP A 189 12.09 10.46 7.98
CA TRP A 189 11.95 10.74 6.56
C TRP A 189 13.13 10.17 5.78
N ASP A 190 14.36 10.45 6.24
CA ASP A 190 15.59 9.90 5.65
C ASP A 190 15.51 8.35 5.55
N PHE A 191 14.99 7.69 6.58
CA PHE A 191 14.79 6.23 6.56
C PHE A 191 13.81 5.77 5.47
N LEU A 192 12.70 6.49 5.25
CA LEU A 192 11.75 6.14 4.20
C LEU A 192 12.33 6.41 2.80
N ASP A 193 13.10 7.48 2.65
CA ASP A 193 13.78 7.83 1.40
C ASP A 193 14.84 6.77 1.04
N ASP A 194 15.70 6.38 1.99
CA ASP A 194 16.69 5.30 1.81
C ASP A 194 16.00 3.96 1.44
N TYR A 195 14.86 3.67 2.06
CA TYR A 195 14.06 2.48 1.76
C TYR A 195 13.46 2.54 0.34
N ALA A 196 12.93 3.71 -0.06
CA ALA A 196 12.39 3.95 -1.39
C ALA A 196 13.48 3.80 -2.48
N GLU A 197 14.67 4.37 -2.27
CA GLU A 197 15.81 4.22 -3.18
C GLU A 197 16.23 2.75 -3.32
N THR A 198 16.27 2.02 -2.20
CA THR A 198 16.61 0.59 -2.20
C THR A 198 15.58 -0.23 -2.96
N LEU A 199 14.29 0.06 -2.76
CA LEU A 199 13.18 -0.56 -3.47
C LEU A 199 13.24 -0.28 -4.98
N GLU A 200 13.47 0.97 -5.38
CA GLU A 200 13.53 1.37 -6.79
C GLU A 200 14.73 0.72 -7.49
N ARG A 201 15.90 0.71 -6.85
CA ARG A 201 17.08 -0.01 -7.36
C ARG A 201 16.77 -1.49 -7.58
N ARG A 202 16.15 -2.14 -6.60
CA ARG A 202 15.80 -3.57 -6.71
C ARG A 202 14.78 -3.82 -7.81
N THR A 203 13.80 -2.93 -7.96
CA THR A 203 12.80 -2.97 -9.03
C THR A 203 13.47 -2.85 -10.40
N ALA A 204 14.41 -1.92 -10.56
CA ALA A 204 15.16 -1.74 -11.80
C ALA A 204 15.98 -2.99 -12.19
N GLU A 205 16.65 -3.63 -11.23
CA GLU A 205 17.37 -4.90 -11.46
C GLU A 205 16.44 -6.02 -11.98
N LEU A 206 15.23 -6.14 -11.41
CA LEU A 206 14.24 -7.11 -11.86
C LEU A 206 13.68 -6.76 -13.24
N LEU A 207 13.53 -5.49 -13.58
CA LEU A 207 13.12 -5.04 -14.92
C LEU A 207 14.18 -5.27 -15.98
N GLU A 208 15.47 -5.23 -15.64
CA GLU A 208 16.57 -5.54 -16.55
C GLU A 208 16.66 -7.04 -16.81
N THR A 209 16.62 -7.84 -15.74
CA THR A 209 16.79 -9.30 -15.81
C THR A 209 15.52 -10.04 -16.28
N LYS A 210 14.34 -9.46 -16.05
CA LYS A 210 13.01 -9.99 -16.41
C LYS A 210 12.87 -11.49 -16.08
N PRO A 211 13.06 -11.88 -14.81
CA PRO A 211 12.95 -13.28 -14.43
C PRO A 211 11.53 -13.78 -14.72
N ASN A 212 11.44 -15.00 -15.25
CA ASN A 212 10.16 -15.66 -15.49
C ASN A 212 10.27 -17.10 -14.96
N PRO A 213 9.63 -17.42 -13.82
CA PRO A 213 8.73 -16.58 -13.02
C PRO A 213 9.45 -15.50 -12.16
N MET A 214 8.71 -14.47 -11.72
CA MET A 214 9.18 -13.48 -10.75
C MET A 214 9.44 -14.12 -9.38
N PRO A 215 10.55 -13.77 -8.70
CA PRO A 215 10.85 -14.29 -7.37
C PRO A 215 9.89 -13.71 -6.32
N TYR A 216 9.46 -14.52 -5.37
CA TYR A 216 8.56 -14.09 -4.32
C TYR A 216 8.76 -14.89 -3.02
N HIS A 217 8.93 -14.20 -1.89
CA HIS A 217 9.10 -14.77 -0.57
C HIS A 217 7.75 -15.00 0.12
N PRO A 218 7.40 -16.24 0.50
CA PRO A 218 6.12 -16.53 1.14
C PRO A 218 6.05 -16.00 2.57
N MET A 219 4.91 -15.42 2.94
CA MET A 219 4.54 -15.21 4.34
C MET A 219 4.33 -16.58 5.03
N THR A 220 5.35 -17.05 5.74
CA THR A 220 5.23 -18.31 6.49
C THR A 220 4.30 -18.14 7.69
N ARG A 221 3.87 -19.27 8.30
CA ARG A 221 3.08 -19.28 9.53
C ARG A 221 3.69 -18.51 10.71
N LEU A 222 5.02 -18.31 10.70
CA LEU A 222 5.76 -17.52 11.69
C LEU A 222 5.67 -16.01 11.43
N GLY A 223 5.15 -15.61 10.26
CA GLY A 223 4.68 -14.26 9.96
C GLY A 223 5.76 -13.19 9.89
N THR A 224 7.01 -13.55 9.69
CA THR A 224 8.13 -12.60 9.69
C THR A 224 8.97 -12.80 8.44
N LEU A 225 8.84 -11.83 7.52
CA LEU A 225 9.83 -11.57 6.48
C LEU A 225 10.88 -10.63 7.07
N THR A 226 12.13 -10.84 6.69
CA THR A 226 13.20 -9.85 6.88
C THR A 226 12.91 -8.61 6.04
N GLU A 227 13.59 -7.50 6.36
CA GLU A 227 13.49 -6.26 5.58
C GLU A 227 13.82 -6.50 4.10
N GLN A 228 14.91 -7.21 3.81
CA GLN A 228 15.31 -7.52 2.44
C GLN A 228 14.29 -8.39 1.70
N GLU A 229 13.69 -9.38 2.35
CA GLU A 229 12.65 -10.23 1.73
C GLU A 229 11.38 -9.41 1.42
N ARG A 230 11.02 -8.43 2.27
CA ARG A 230 9.93 -7.50 1.98
C ARG A 230 10.25 -6.62 0.77
N ILE A 231 11.44 -6.04 0.73
CA ILE A 231 11.91 -5.23 -0.41
C ILE A 231 11.88 -6.06 -1.69
N ASP A 232 12.36 -7.30 -1.66
CA ASP A 232 12.34 -8.19 -2.82
C ASP A 232 10.90 -8.45 -3.31
N ASN A 233 9.96 -8.72 -2.40
CA ASN A 233 8.56 -8.92 -2.75
C ASN A 233 7.95 -7.67 -3.38
N LEU A 234 8.10 -6.52 -2.72
CA LEU A 234 7.57 -5.24 -3.21
C LEU A 234 8.18 -4.88 -4.56
N ALA A 235 9.49 -5.10 -4.75
CA ALA A 235 10.17 -4.87 -6.02
C ALA A 235 9.65 -5.79 -7.13
N ALA A 236 9.41 -7.07 -6.82
CA ALA A 236 8.84 -8.01 -7.77
C ALA A 236 7.42 -7.61 -8.19
N LEU A 237 6.60 -7.14 -7.23
CA LEU A 237 5.27 -6.60 -7.52
C LEU A 237 5.36 -5.34 -8.40
N ALA A 238 6.19 -4.36 -8.03
CA ALA A 238 6.38 -3.13 -8.79
C ALA A 238 6.90 -3.40 -10.22
N ALA A 239 7.89 -4.27 -10.36
CA ALA A 239 8.42 -4.70 -11.66
C ALA A 239 7.34 -5.41 -12.48
N SER A 240 6.54 -6.29 -11.86
CA SER A 240 5.44 -6.96 -12.56
C SER A 240 4.42 -5.97 -13.12
N LYS A 241 4.02 -4.94 -12.36
CA LYS A 241 3.08 -3.91 -12.80
C LYS A 241 3.61 -3.14 -14.02
N ARG A 242 4.90 -2.76 -14.00
CA ARG A 242 5.56 -2.07 -15.12
C ARG A 242 5.68 -2.97 -16.36
N ILE A 243 5.94 -4.27 -16.20
CA ILE A 243 5.99 -5.24 -17.31
C ILE A 243 4.61 -5.46 -17.93
N MET A 244 3.58 -5.60 -17.09
CA MET A 244 2.19 -5.80 -17.53
C MET A 244 1.53 -4.52 -18.08
N GLY A 245 2.24 -3.39 -18.10
CA GLY A 245 1.70 -2.09 -18.57
C GLY A 245 1.24 -2.10 -20.04
N ASP A 246 1.66 -3.09 -20.82
CA ASP A 246 1.19 -3.30 -22.20
C ASP A 246 -0.18 -4.01 -22.30
N GLY A 247 -0.70 -4.53 -21.18
CA GLY A 247 -1.97 -5.26 -21.08
C GLY A 247 -1.99 -6.64 -21.78
N GLN A 248 -0.85 -7.10 -22.32
CA GLN A 248 -0.73 -8.35 -23.06
C GLN A 248 0.17 -9.37 -22.37
N THR A 249 1.15 -8.89 -21.59
CA THR A 249 2.11 -9.74 -20.89
C THR A 249 1.52 -10.21 -19.56
N VAL A 250 1.56 -11.52 -19.30
CA VAL A 250 1.22 -12.11 -18.00
C VAL A 250 2.52 -12.42 -17.26
N VAL A 251 2.57 -12.05 -15.97
CA VAL A 251 3.73 -12.30 -15.10
C VAL A 251 3.36 -13.35 -14.05
N ASP A 252 4.08 -14.47 -14.08
CA ASP A 252 3.97 -15.53 -13.08
C ASP A 252 4.89 -15.25 -11.89
N PHE A 253 4.52 -15.72 -10.70
CA PHE A 253 5.36 -15.65 -9.48
C PHE A 253 5.72 -17.05 -8.97
N ALA A 254 6.92 -17.20 -8.44
CA ALA A 254 7.39 -18.44 -7.83
C ALA A 254 8.17 -18.19 -6.54
N TYR A 255 8.08 -19.17 -5.65
CA TYR A 255 8.80 -19.17 -4.38
C TYR A 255 10.32 -19.25 -4.59
N VAL A 256 11.05 -18.50 -3.76
CA VAL A 256 12.52 -18.55 -3.63
C VAL A 256 12.94 -19.02 -2.25
#